data_AF-A0A9P1MLI3-F1
#
_entry.id   AF-A0A9P1MLI3-F1
#
_cell.length_a   1.000
_cell.length_b   1.000
_cell.length_c   1.000
_cell.angle_alpha   90.00
_cell.angle_beta   90.00
_cell.angle_gamma   90.00
#
_symmetry.space_group_name_H-M   'P 1'
#
loop_
_entity.id
_entity.type
_entity.pdbx_description
1 polymer ?
#
loop_
_entity_poly.entity_id
_entity_poly.type
_entity_poly.pdbx_seq_one_letter_code
_entity_poly.pdbx_strand_id
1 'polypeptide(L)'
;MRSNRLPFIIGVAGGTASGKSLVTEKIMERLADLQSRKKQVIIIPLESFYKELSEENRCKALTGEFDFDHPSAFDFDLLLKTLEQLERGQAVDIPKYDFIESRRNGSLHLEPADVIIVEGILIFYDELLRNKFSMKLFVDADADIRLARRVRRDTVERKRSLAIVLHSYTKRVKPAFEEFCQPTKKWADVIIPRGGENDIAIDLLVQHIQDLLKTPRGSPDISSKRGSAEESEVVKSRGRPH
;
A
#
# COMPACT_ATOMS: atom_id res chain seq x y z
N MET A 1 6.38 -29.25 11.87
CA MET A 1 5.70 -27.94 12.05
C MET A 1 6.53 -26.87 11.37
N ARG A 2 5.96 -26.08 10.44
CA ARG A 2 6.72 -25.01 9.77
C ARG A 2 7.04 -23.93 10.81
N SER A 3 8.32 -23.70 11.08
CA SER A 3 8.75 -22.47 11.76
C SER A 3 8.35 -21.29 10.85
N ASN A 4 7.32 -20.55 11.24
CA ASN A 4 6.77 -19.45 10.44
C ASN A 4 7.69 -18.24 10.58
N ARG A 5 8.44 -17.92 9.53
CA ARG A 5 9.00 -16.59 9.34
C ARG A 5 7.81 -15.65 9.11
N LEU A 6 7.78 -14.51 9.79
CA LEU A 6 6.80 -13.47 9.50
C LEU A 6 7.00 -13.00 8.03
N PRO A 7 5.91 -12.75 7.30
CA PRO A 7 6.02 -12.20 5.95
C PRO A 7 6.72 -10.85 5.98
N PHE A 8 7.51 -10.55 4.96
CA PHE A 8 8.03 -9.20 4.77
C PHE A 8 6.96 -8.33 4.11
N ILE A 9 6.48 -7.31 4.82
CA ILE A 9 5.36 -6.49 4.35
C ILE A 9 5.88 -5.16 3.78
N ILE A 10 5.68 -4.94 2.49
CA ILE A 10 6.05 -3.73 1.78
C ILE A 10 4.81 -2.86 1.60
N GLY A 11 4.83 -1.65 2.12
CA GLY A 11 3.79 -0.66 1.83
C GLY A 11 4.18 0.22 0.64
N VAL A 12 3.29 0.39 -0.34
CA VAL A 12 3.46 1.27 -1.50
C VAL A 12 2.38 2.35 -1.51
N ALA A 13 2.73 3.55 -1.06
CA ALA A 13 1.85 4.72 -1.00
C ALA A 13 2.12 5.72 -2.13
N GLY A 14 1.29 6.76 -2.20
CA GLY A 14 1.38 7.81 -3.24
C GLY A 14 0.01 8.23 -3.77
N GLY A 15 -0.05 9.41 -4.37
CA GLY A 15 -1.30 9.97 -4.88
C GLY A 15 -1.99 9.09 -5.93
N THR A 16 -3.29 9.26 -6.12
CA THR A 16 -4.04 8.60 -7.20
C THR A 16 -3.33 8.82 -8.55
N ALA A 17 -3.26 7.77 -9.38
CA ALA A 17 -2.57 7.78 -10.67
C ALA A 17 -1.06 8.17 -10.65
N SER A 18 -0.39 8.08 -9.49
CA SER A 18 1.08 8.28 -9.41
C SER A 18 1.88 7.15 -10.06
N GLY A 19 1.28 5.97 -10.22
CA GLY A 19 1.94 4.79 -10.79
C GLY A 19 2.22 3.67 -9.79
N LYS A 20 1.66 3.72 -8.55
CA LYS A 20 1.77 2.63 -7.55
C LYS A 20 1.46 1.25 -8.14
N SER A 21 0.25 1.09 -8.68
CA SER A 21 -0.22 -0.18 -9.26
C SER A 21 0.63 -0.63 -10.43
N LEU A 22 1.17 0.30 -11.22
CA LEU A 22 2.08 -0.04 -12.31
C LEU A 22 3.48 -0.47 -11.81
N VAL A 23 3.97 0.14 -10.73
CA VAL A 23 5.22 -0.30 -10.06
C VAL A 23 5.03 -1.71 -9.51
N THR A 24 3.93 -1.97 -8.79
CA THR A 24 3.68 -3.29 -8.17
C THR A 24 3.42 -4.36 -9.23
N GLU A 25 2.68 -4.05 -10.30
CA GLU A 25 2.48 -4.92 -11.46
C GLU A 25 3.82 -5.31 -12.11
N LYS A 26 4.67 -4.33 -12.46
CA LYS A 26 5.99 -4.60 -13.06
C LYS A 26 6.90 -5.41 -12.13
N ILE A 27 6.83 -5.20 -10.82
CA ILE A 27 7.55 -6.04 -9.85
C ILE A 27 7.08 -7.49 -9.97
N MET A 28 5.76 -7.71 -9.99
CA MET A 28 5.20 -9.06 -10.11
C MET A 28 5.55 -9.74 -11.42
N GLU A 29 5.49 -9.01 -12.55
CA GLU A 29 5.90 -9.51 -13.86
C GLU A 29 7.35 -10.00 -13.85
N ARG A 30 8.28 -9.18 -13.33
CA ARG A 30 9.71 -9.53 -13.25
C ARG A 30 10.00 -10.67 -12.27
N LEU A 31 9.08 -10.92 -11.33
CA LEU A 31 9.19 -12.04 -10.39
C LEU A 31 8.51 -13.31 -10.89
N ALA A 32 7.67 -13.24 -11.93
CA ALA A 32 6.85 -14.36 -12.41
C ALA A 32 7.68 -15.61 -12.76
N ASP A 33 8.83 -15.42 -13.42
CA ASP A 33 9.74 -16.50 -13.80
C ASP A 33 10.43 -17.18 -12.60
N LEU A 34 10.42 -16.51 -11.44
CA LEU A 34 11.07 -16.96 -10.20
C LEU A 34 10.09 -17.49 -9.17
N GLN A 35 8.78 -17.32 -9.40
CA GLN A 35 7.73 -17.86 -8.53
C GLN A 35 7.63 -19.39 -8.71
N SER A 36 8.45 -20.12 -7.96
CA SER A 36 8.22 -21.54 -7.72
C SER A 36 6.95 -21.73 -6.87
N ARG A 37 6.26 -22.88 -6.99
CA ARG A 37 5.06 -23.25 -6.18
C ARG A 37 5.19 -23.10 -4.64
N LYS A 38 6.40 -22.85 -4.11
CA LYS A 38 6.69 -22.76 -2.68
C LYS A 38 6.94 -21.34 -2.15
N LYS A 39 7.12 -20.34 -3.01
CA LYS A 39 7.44 -18.96 -2.61
C LYS A 39 6.46 -18.00 -3.26
N GLN A 40 5.69 -17.29 -2.43
CA GLN A 40 4.59 -16.46 -2.91
C GLN A 40 4.85 -15.00 -2.57
N VAL A 41 4.61 -14.14 -3.56
CA VAL A 41 4.46 -12.69 -3.38
C VAL A 41 3.01 -12.38 -3.71
N ILE A 42 2.33 -11.64 -2.86
CA ILE A 42 0.93 -11.23 -3.08
C ILE A 42 0.79 -9.71 -3.01
N ILE A 43 -0.19 -9.18 -3.73
CA ILE A 43 -0.57 -7.76 -3.68
C ILE A 43 -1.93 -7.63 -3.00
N ILE A 44 -2.04 -6.68 -2.08
CA ILE A 44 -3.26 -6.30 -1.38
C ILE A 44 -3.53 -4.81 -1.67
N PRO A 45 -4.50 -4.49 -2.55
CA PRO A 45 -4.87 -3.11 -2.80
C PRO A 45 -5.78 -2.59 -1.67
N LEU A 46 -5.48 -1.41 -1.14
CA LEU A 46 -6.32 -0.72 -0.14
C LEU A 46 -7.75 -0.49 -0.65
N GLU A 47 -7.91 -0.34 -1.97
CA GLU A 47 -9.22 -0.15 -2.60
C GLU A 47 -10.17 -1.34 -2.39
N SER A 48 -9.66 -2.55 -2.12
CA SER A 48 -10.49 -3.70 -1.69
C SER A 48 -11.18 -3.47 -0.35
N PHE A 49 -10.72 -2.51 0.44
CA PHE A 49 -11.17 -2.23 1.80
C PHE A 49 -12.00 -0.94 1.88
N TYR A 50 -12.53 -0.42 0.77
CA TYR A 50 -13.59 0.59 0.85
C TYR A 50 -14.77 0.04 1.66
N LYS A 51 -15.37 0.88 2.52
CA LYS A 51 -16.57 0.51 3.28
C LYS A 51 -17.77 0.35 2.35
N GLU A 52 -18.73 -0.47 2.78
CA GLU A 52 -20.04 -0.49 2.13
C GLU A 52 -20.74 0.85 2.34
N LEU A 53 -21.28 1.40 1.26
CA LEU A 53 -21.95 2.68 1.27
C LEU A 53 -23.43 2.51 1.61
N SER A 54 -23.96 3.42 2.43
CA SER A 54 -25.40 3.61 2.57
C SER A 54 -26.02 4.03 1.24
N GLU A 55 -27.34 3.86 1.10
CA GLU A 55 -28.07 4.27 -0.11
C GLU A 55 -27.84 5.75 -0.46
N GLU A 56 -27.87 6.63 0.53
CA GLU A 56 -27.57 8.06 0.37
C GLU A 56 -26.15 8.30 -0.19
N ASN A 57 -25.15 7.61 0.36
CA ASN A 57 -23.76 7.75 -0.08
C ASN A 57 -23.54 7.15 -1.48
N ARG A 58 -24.30 6.13 -1.87
CA ARG A 58 -24.28 5.61 -3.25
C ARG A 58 -24.79 6.64 -4.25
N CYS A 59 -25.88 7.36 -3.93
CA CYS A 59 -26.36 8.47 -4.76
C CYS A 59 -25.27 9.55 -4.93
N LYS A 60 -24.59 9.93 -3.84
CA LYS A 60 -23.46 10.89 -3.86
C LYS A 60 -22.26 10.35 -4.66
N ALA A 61 -22.00 9.04 -4.63
CA ALA A 61 -20.92 8.43 -5.40
C ALA A 61 -21.17 8.53 -6.92
N LEU A 62 -22.42 8.35 -7.36
CA LEU A 62 -22.82 8.45 -8.77
C LEU A 62 -22.66 9.87 -9.33
N THR A 63 -22.91 10.89 -8.51
CA THR A 63 -22.73 12.30 -8.87
C THR A 63 -21.30 12.80 -8.68
N GLY A 64 -20.41 11.96 -8.12
CA GLY A 64 -19.02 12.33 -7.83
C GLY A 64 -18.84 13.21 -6.59
N GLU A 65 -19.85 13.28 -5.72
CA GLU A 65 -19.88 14.08 -4.50
C GLU A 65 -19.39 13.32 -3.26
N PHE A 66 -19.41 11.98 -3.29
CA PHE A 66 -18.85 11.16 -2.23
C PHE A 66 -17.32 11.19 -2.25
N ASP A 67 -16.72 11.34 -1.07
CA ASP A 67 -15.27 11.44 -0.94
C ASP A 67 -14.64 10.07 -0.68
N PHE A 68 -14.22 9.42 -1.76
CA PHE A 68 -13.47 8.17 -1.70
C PHE A 68 -12.01 8.36 -1.27
N ASP A 69 -11.49 9.58 -1.27
CA ASP A 69 -10.10 9.87 -0.93
C ASP A 69 -9.95 10.25 0.57
N HIS A 70 -11.06 10.37 1.31
CA HIS A 70 -11.06 10.62 2.75
C HIS A 70 -10.79 9.31 3.56
N PRO A 71 -9.99 9.35 4.66
CA PRO A 71 -9.69 8.17 5.47
C PRO A 71 -10.92 7.39 5.94
N SER A 72 -12.03 8.07 6.24
CA SER A 72 -13.26 7.41 6.72
C SER A 72 -13.90 6.46 5.70
N ALA A 73 -13.58 6.60 4.40
CA ALA A 73 -14.08 5.74 3.33
C ALA A 73 -13.48 4.32 3.40
N PHE A 74 -12.35 4.15 4.10
CA PHE A 74 -11.63 2.88 4.20
C PHE A 74 -11.92 2.17 5.52
N ASP A 75 -11.89 0.84 5.45
CA ASP A 75 -12.01 -0.10 6.55
C ASP A 75 -10.60 -0.57 6.97
N PHE A 76 -9.87 0.33 7.65
CA PHE A 76 -8.50 0.06 8.10
C PHE A 76 -8.43 -1.08 9.12
N ASP A 77 -9.46 -1.23 9.96
CA ASP A 77 -9.56 -2.33 10.92
C ASP A 77 -9.62 -3.68 10.22
N LEU A 78 -10.41 -3.80 9.14
CA LEU A 78 -10.45 -5.01 8.33
C LEU A 78 -9.10 -5.29 7.68
N LEU A 79 -8.43 -4.28 7.10
CA LEU A 79 -7.10 -4.45 6.51
C LEU A 79 -6.06 -4.90 7.55
N LEU A 80 -6.03 -4.28 8.73
CA LEU A 80 -5.17 -4.67 9.84
C LEU A 80 -5.40 -6.12 10.24
N LYS A 81 -6.66 -6.52 10.43
CA LYS A 81 -7.03 -7.89 10.76
C LYS A 81 -6.61 -8.88 9.67
N THR A 82 -6.76 -8.51 8.39
CA THR A 82 -6.29 -9.32 7.26
C THR A 82 -4.78 -9.53 7.31
N LEU A 83 -3.99 -8.48 7.56
CA LEU A 83 -2.54 -8.60 7.66
C LEU A 83 -2.12 -9.47 8.86
N GLU A 84 -2.78 -9.31 10.02
CA GLU A 84 -2.51 -10.15 11.20
C GLU A 84 -2.79 -11.64 10.97
N GLN A 85 -3.83 -11.97 10.20
CA GLN A 85 -4.14 -13.36 9.83
C GLN A 85 -3.06 -13.93 8.91
N LEU A 86 -2.64 -13.17 7.89
CA LEU A 86 -1.57 -13.57 6.97
C LEU A 86 -0.22 -13.72 7.70
N GLU A 87 0.11 -12.85 8.65
CA GLU A 87 1.28 -12.96 9.52
C GLU A 87 1.28 -14.26 10.34
N ARG A 88 0.09 -14.72 10.76
CA ARG A 88 -0.09 -16.01 11.45
C ARG A 88 -0.08 -17.21 10.51
N GLY A 89 0.12 -16.99 9.20
CA GLY A 89 0.11 -18.04 8.19
C GLY A 89 -1.29 -18.59 7.91
N GLN A 90 -2.33 -17.78 8.09
CA GLN A 90 -3.72 -18.13 7.79
C GLN A 90 -4.11 -17.57 6.42
N ALA A 91 -4.77 -18.37 5.60
CA ALA A 91 -5.39 -17.90 4.37
C ALA A 91 -6.57 -16.97 4.69
N VAL A 92 -6.83 -16.01 3.81
CA VAL A 92 -7.85 -14.96 4.01
C VAL A 92 -8.64 -14.72 2.74
N ASP A 93 -9.89 -14.31 2.89
CA ASP A 93 -10.69 -13.79 1.78
C ASP A 93 -10.83 -12.27 1.93
N ILE A 94 -10.30 -11.53 0.96
CA ILE A 94 -10.46 -10.07 0.92
C ILE A 94 -11.61 -9.68 -0.01
N PRO A 95 -12.29 -8.54 0.22
CA PRO A 95 -13.37 -8.11 -0.67
C PRO A 95 -12.83 -7.71 -2.05
N LYS A 96 -13.64 -7.91 -3.09
CA LYS A 96 -13.45 -7.26 -4.39
C LYS A 96 -14.34 -6.02 -4.45
N TYR A 97 -13.78 -4.87 -4.79
CA TYR A 97 -14.54 -3.63 -4.89
C TYR A 97 -14.88 -3.32 -6.35
N ASP A 98 -16.17 -3.09 -6.62
CA ASP A 98 -16.67 -2.67 -7.92
C ASP A 98 -16.78 -1.14 -7.96
N PHE A 99 -15.95 -0.49 -8.77
CA PHE A 99 -15.93 0.97 -8.92
C PHE A 99 -17.06 1.54 -9.77
N ILE A 100 -17.74 0.71 -10.55
CA ILE A 100 -18.90 1.10 -11.36
C ILE A 100 -20.13 1.13 -10.45
N GLU A 101 -20.34 0.06 -9.69
CA GLU A 101 -21.50 -0.07 -8.80
C GLU A 101 -21.28 0.57 -7.41
N SER A 102 -20.03 0.95 -7.10
CA SER A 102 -19.58 1.51 -5.83
C SER A 102 -19.94 0.63 -4.63
N ARG A 103 -19.71 -0.68 -4.75
CA ARG A 103 -19.98 -1.67 -3.70
C ARG A 103 -18.96 -2.80 -3.71
N ARG A 104 -18.85 -3.52 -2.57
CA ARG A 104 -18.14 -4.79 -2.52
C ARG A 104 -18.95 -5.85 -3.28
N ASN A 105 -18.30 -6.60 -4.15
CA ASN A 105 -18.92 -7.64 -4.97
C ASN A 105 -17.97 -8.83 -5.12
N GLY A 106 -18.22 -9.87 -4.34
CA GLY A 106 -17.38 -11.08 -4.28
C GLY A 106 -16.11 -10.90 -3.45
N SER A 107 -15.27 -11.92 -3.47
CA SER A 107 -14.01 -11.98 -2.73
C SER A 107 -12.85 -12.50 -3.59
N LEU A 108 -11.63 -12.24 -3.11
CA LEU A 108 -10.39 -12.82 -3.60
C LEU A 108 -9.75 -13.62 -2.46
N HIS A 109 -9.55 -14.91 -2.70
CA HIS A 109 -8.84 -15.79 -1.77
C HIS A 109 -7.34 -15.56 -1.88
N LEU A 110 -6.68 -15.35 -0.73
CA LEU A 110 -5.25 -15.14 -0.63
C LEU A 110 -4.63 -16.17 0.32
N GLU A 111 -3.65 -16.90 -0.21
CA GLU A 111 -2.82 -17.81 0.57
C GLU A 111 -1.72 -17.03 1.33
N PRO A 112 -1.20 -17.56 2.44
CA PRO A 112 -0.05 -16.98 3.11
C PRO A 112 1.17 -16.86 2.18
N ALA A 113 1.83 -15.70 2.24
CA ALA A 113 2.94 -15.35 1.36
C ALA A 113 4.23 -15.06 2.13
N ASP A 114 5.38 -15.15 1.48
CA ASP A 114 6.66 -14.75 2.07
C ASP A 114 6.85 -13.23 2.01
N VAL A 115 6.28 -12.59 0.98
CA VAL A 115 6.29 -11.13 0.80
C VAL A 115 4.86 -10.66 0.49
N ILE A 116 4.42 -9.64 1.21
CA ILE A 116 3.09 -9.04 1.03
C ILE A 116 3.30 -7.59 0.63
N ILE A 117 2.78 -7.20 -0.53
CA ILE A 117 2.81 -5.82 -1.01
C ILE A 117 1.42 -5.22 -0.76
N VAL A 118 1.32 -4.21 0.10
CA VAL A 118 0.08 -3.46 0.34
C VAL A 118 0.20 -2.14 -0.38
N GLU A 119 -0.72 -1.82 -1.29
CA GLU A 119 -0.69 -0.57 -2.03
C GLU A 119 -1.94 0.27 -1.84
N GLY A 120 -1.79 1.60 -1.79
CA GLY A 120 -2.95 2.48 -1.66
C GLY A 120 -2.62 3.93 -1.41
N ILE A 121 -3.60 4.81 -1.56
CA ILE A 121 -3.40 6.25 -1.37
C ILE A 121 -3.16 6.65 0.09
N LEU A 122 -3.67 5.88 1.06
CA LEU A 122 -3.66 6.22 2.49
C LEU A 122 -3.11 5.12 3.40
N ILE A 123 -2.34 4.17 2.86
CA ILE A 123 -1.83 3.05 3.69
C ILE A 123 -0.86 3.52 4.80
N PHE A 124 -0.26 4.71 4.68
CA PHE A 124 0.62 5.30 5.70
C PHE A 124 -0.08 6.30 6.62
N TYR A 125 -1.38 6.53 6.42
CA TYR A 125 -2.18 7.46 7.22
C TYR A 125 -2.36 6.91 8.64
N ASP A 126 -2.89 5.69 8.74
CA ASP A 126 -3.10 5.01 10.02
C ASP A 126 -1.77 4.53 10.61
N GLU A 127 -1.53 4.83 11.89
CA GLU A 127 -0.27 4.51 12.57
C GLU A 127 -0.10 3.02 12.81
N LEU A 128 -1.17 2.33 13.20
CA LEU A 128 -1.12 0.89 13.45
C LEU A 128 -0.76 0.14 12.17
N LEU A 129 -1.37 0.52 11.05
CA LEU A 129 -1.09 -0.04 9.74
C LEU A 129 0.34 0.30 9.30
N ARG A 130 0.77 1.55 9.46
CA ARG A 130 2.12 1.99 9.13
C ARG A 130 3.18 1.18 9.88
N ASN A 131 2.93 0.82 11.13
CA ASN A 131 3.85 0.04 11.96
C ASN A 131 3.96 -1.44 11.54
N LYS A 132 3.04 -1.95 10.71
CA LYS A 132 3.13 -3.30 10.12
C LYS A 132 4.12 -3.39 8.96
N PHE A 133 4.45 -2.29 8.28
CA PHE A 133 5.31 -2.34 7.10
C PHE A 133 6.78 -2.45 7.47
N SER A 134 7.44 -3.50 6.96
CA SER A 134 8.89 -3.69 7.03
C SER A 134 9.64 -2.71 6.11
N MET A 135 9.02 -2.28 5.01
CA MET A 135 9.56 -1.26 4.09
C MET A 135 8.42 -0.37 3.56
N LYS A 136 8.65 0.94 3.51
CA LYS A 136 7.67 1.95 3.11
C LYS A 136 8.14 2.69 1.87
N LEU A 137 7.47 2.47 0.76
CA LEU A 137 7.72 3.09 -0.54
C LEU A 137 6.68 4.17 -0.80
N PHE A 138 7.10 5.32 -1.31
CA PHE A 138 6.18 6.36 -1.77
C PHE A 138 6.44 6.69 -3.24
N VAL A 139 5.46 6.42 -4.09
CA VAL A 139 5.53 6.73 -5.53
C VAL A 139 5.10 8.17 -5.75
N ASP A 140 6.05 8.98 -6.19
CA ASP A 140 5.93 10.43 -6.32
C ASP A 140 5.86 10.85 -7.79
N ALA A 141 4.83 11.61 -8.11
CA ALA A 141 4.58 12.17 -9.43
C ALA A 141 3.78 13.47 -9.30
N ASP A 142 4.05 14.40 -10.21
CA ASP A 142 3.43 15.73 -10.21
C ASP A 142 1.91 15.64 -10.37
N ALA A 143 1.21 16.61 -9.77
CA ALA A 143 -0.25 16.58 -9.66
C ALA A 143 -0.96 16.67 -11.01
N ASP A 144 -0.39 17.41 -11.96
CA ASP A 144 -0.86 17.55 -13.34
C ASP A 144 -0.68 16.25 -14.14
N ILE A 145 0.47 15.59 -14.04
CA ILE A 145 0.72 14.27 -14.64
C ILE A 145 -0.25 13.24 -14.09
N ARG A 146 -0.46 13.22 -12.77
CA ARG A 146 -1.44 12.35 -12.11
C ARG A 146 -2.86 12.65 -12.58
N LEU A 147 -3.24 13.92 -12.69
CA LEU A 147 -4.56 14.31 -13.19
C LEU A 147 -4.77 13.84 -14.62
N ALA A 148 -3.81 14.05 -15.53
CA ALA A 148 -3.90 13.62 -16.91
C ALA A 148 -4.10 12.10 -17.01
N ARG A 149 -3.31 11.33 -16.25
CA ARG A 149 -3.43 9.86 -16.17
C ARG A 149 -4.79 9.44 -15.59
N ARG A 150 -5.27 10.11 -14.53
CA ARG A 150 -6.57 9.85 -13.91
C ARG A 150 -7.73 10.13 -14.86
N VAL A 151 -7.69 11.26 -15.58
CA VAL A 151 -8.71 11.61 -16.58
C VAL A 151 -8.82 10.51 -17.61
N ARG A 152 -7.70 10.07 -18.19
CA ARG A 152 -7.70 8.97 -19.18
C ARG A 152 -8.28 7.68 -18.60
N ARG A 153 -7.82 7.27 -17.41
CA ARG A 153 -8.27 6.04 -16.75
C ARG A 153 -9.77 6.09 -16.43
N ASP A 154 -10.24 7.15 -15.78
CA ASP A 154 -11.60 7.22 -15.28
C ASP A 154 -12.63 7.40 -16.43
N THR A 155 -12.26 8.05 -17.54
CA THR A 155 -13.15 8.17 -18.70
C THR A 155 -13.20 6.90 -19.56
N VAL A 156 -12.05 6.23 -19.76
CA VAL A 156 -11.96 5.04 -20.61
C VAL A 156 -12.38 3.77 -19.87
N GLU A 157 -11.79 3.51 -18.70
CA GLU A 157 -11.97 2.24 -17.98
C GLU A 157 -13.21 2.28 -17.06
N ARG A 158 -13.43 3.40 -16.38
CA ARG A 158 -14.55 3.55 -15.41
C ARG A 158 -15.80 4.21 -16.00
N LYS A 159 -15.78 4.55 -17.31
CA LYS A 159 -16.90 5.14 -18.08
C LYS A 159 -17.50 6.39 -17.42
N ARG A 160 -16.69 7.18 -16.72
CA ARG A 160 -17.13 8.46 -16.11
C ARG A 160 -17.03 9.59 -17.11
N SER A 161 -17.91 10.59 -17.01
CA SER A 161 -17.82 11.78 -17.85
C SER A 161 -16.64 12.66 -17.43
N LEU A 162 -16.01 13.34 -18.40
CA LEU A 162 -14.90 14.26 -18.12
C LEU A 162 -15.29 15.33 -17.08
N ALA A 163 -16.51 15.88 -17.18
CA ALA A 163 -17.02 16.88 -16.26
C ALA A 163 -17.06 16.38 -14.81
N ILE A 164 -17.57 15.15 -14.59
CA ILE A 164 -17.61 14.53 -13.26
C ILE A 164 -16.20 14.28 -12.74
N VAL A 165 -15.29 13.77 -13.57
CA VAL A 165 -13.90 13.49 -13.16
C VAL A 165 -13.19 14.77 -12.70
N LEU A 166 -13.30 15.86 -13.45
CA LEU A 166 -12.68 17.14 -13.09
C LEU A 166 -13.34 17.78 -11.86
N HIS A 167 -14.66 17.68 -11.75
CA HIS A 167 -15.41 18.16 -10.60
C HIS A 167 -14.97 17.45 -9.32
N SER A 168 -15.03 16.11 -9.29
CA SER A 168 -14.58 15.31 -8.15
C SER A 168 -13.10 15.56 -7.84
N TYR A 169 -12.25 15.70 -8.85
CA TYR A 169 -10.83 15.97 -8.63
C TYR A 169 -10.61 17.28 -7.86
N THR A 170 -11.24 18.34 -8.33
CA THR A 170 -11.07 19.68 -7.75
C THR A 170 -11.70 19.80 -6.38
N LYS A 171 -12.85 19.15 -6.16
CA LYS A 171 -13.64 19.28 -4.92
C LYS A 171 -13.22 18.30 -3.82
N ARG A 172 -12.69 17.13 -4.17
CA ARG A 172 -12.41 16.04 -3.21
C ARG A 172 -10.97 15.58 -3.28
N VAL A 173 -10.57 15.06 -4.43
CA VAL A 173 -9.30 14.33 -4.58
C VAL A 173 -8.09 15.19 -4.26
N LYS A 174 -8.02 16.41 -4.82
CA LYS A 174 -6.87 17.30 -4.59
C LYS A 174 -6.80 17.72 -3.12
N PRO A 175 -7.87 18.26 -2.50
CA PRO A 175 -7.88 18.55 -1.07
C PRO A 175 -7.50 17.34 -0.20
N ALA A 176 -8.12 16.18 -0.42
CA ALA A 176 -7.85 14.97 0.36
C ALA A 176 -6.40 14.47 0.17
N PHE A 177 -5.83 14.60 -1.04
CA PHE A 177 -4.43 14.29 -1.26
C PHE A 177 -3.51 15.22 -0.46
N GLU A 178 -3.73 16.53 -0.51
CA GLU A 178 -2.92 17.53 0.19
C GLU A 178 -3.04 17.39 1.71
N GLU A 179 -4.23 17.04 2.21
CA GLU A 179 -4.52 16.92 3.64
C GLU A 179 -4.07 15.57 4.23
N PHE A 180 -4.36 14.45 3.56
CA PHE A 180 -4.22 13.11 4.16
C PHE A 180 -3.10 12.28 3.53
N CYS A 181 -2.85 12.40 2.23
CA CYS A 181 -1.89 11.55 1.54
C CYS A 181 -0.48 12.15 1.54
N GLN A 182 -0.32 13.38 1.05
CA GLN A 182 0.96 14.05 0.88
C GLN A 182 1.77 14.15 2.18
N PRO A 183 1.17 14.46 3.35
CA PRO A 183 1.93 14.53 4.60
C PRO A 183 2.52 13.19 5.03
N THR A 184 1.96 12.07 4.56
CA THR A 184 2.46 10.72 4.89
C THR A 184 3.73 10.34 4.14
N LYS A 185 4.12 11.12 3.12
CA LYS A 185 5.38 10.94 2.38
C LYS A 185 6.61 10.96 3.29
N LYS A 186 6.56 11.70 4.41
CA LYS A 186 7.63 11.76 5.42
C LYS A 186 7.94 10.42 6.10
N TRP A 187 7.00 9.47 6.04
CA TRP A 187 7.16 8.13 6.61
C TRP A 187 7.78 7.12 5.64
N ALA A 188 8.04 7.52 4.39
CA ALA A 188 8.62 6.64 3.40
C ALA A 188 10.11 6.44 3.66
N ASP A 189 10.56 5.18 3.57
CA ASP A 189 11.97 4.82 3.57
C ASP A 189 12.60 5.14 2.21
N VAL A 190 11.81 4.99 1.12
CA VAL A 190 12.24 5.24 -0.26
C VAL A 190 11.16 5.98 -1.05
N ILE A 191 11.57 7.02 -1.77
CA ILE A 191 10.71 7.73 -2.72
C ILE A 191 11.05 7.29 -4.14
N ILE A 192 10.03 6.89 -4.91
CA ILE A 192 10.16 6.43 -6.29
C ILE A 192 9.59 7.51 -7.21
N PRO A 193 10.45 8.33 -7.85
CA PRO A 193 9.99 9.31 -8.84
C PRO A 193 9.55 8.59 -10.13
N ARG A 194 8.66 9.22 -10.90
CA ARG A 194 8.15 8.75 -12.21
C ARG A 194 7.35 7.44 -12.18
N GLY A 195 7.18 6.83 -11.01
CA GLY A 195 6.39 5.61 -10.83
C GLY A 195 6.84 4.47 -11.74
N GLY A 196 5.90 3.87 -12.46
CA GLY A 196 6.15 2.69 -13.28
C GLY A 196 7.13 2.88 -14.45
N GLU A 197 7.51 4.11 -14.77
CA GLU A 197 8.53 4.41 -15.81
C GLU A 197 9.97 4.34 -15.25
N ASN A 198 10.13 4.18 -13.94
CA ASN A 198 11.44 4.12 -13.29
C ASN A 198 11.94 2.68 -13.20
N ASP A 199 12.33 2.10 -14.33
CA ASP A 199 12.73 0.70 -14.41
C ASP A 199 13.92 0.36 -13.49
N ILE A 200 14.85 1.31 -13.28
CA ILE A 200 15.99 1.15 -12.36
C ILE A 200 15.50 0.95 -10.92
N ALA A 201 14.57 1.80 -10.44
CA ALA A 201 14.02 1.65 -9.10
C ALA A 201 13.25 0.33 -8.94
N ILE A 202 12.52 -0.07 -9.97
CA ILE A 202 11.79 -1.34 -10.00
C ILE A 202 12.77 -2.52 -9.94
N ASP A 203 13.86 -2.50 -10.72
CA ASP A 203 14.88 -3.56 -10.70
C ASP A 203 15.55 -3.70 -9.34
N LEU A 204 15.85 -2.59 -8.67
CA LEU A 204 16.40 -2.61 -7.31
C LEU A 204 15.42 -3.26 -6.31
N LEU A 205 14.13 -2.95 -6.42
CA LEU A 205 13.10 -3.57 -5.57
C LEU A 205 12.92 -5.06 -5.87
N VAL A 206 12.92 -5.43 -7.15
CA VAL A 206 12.84 -6.83 -7.59
C VAL A 206 14.04 -7.61 -7.04
N GLN A 207 15.26 -7.10 -7.19
CA GLN A 207 16.45 -7.74 -6.65
C GLN A 207 16.36 -7.91 -5.12
N HIS A 208 15.92 -6.88 -4.41
CA HIS A 208 15.73 -6.95 -2.96
C HIS A 208 14.71 -8.04 -2.56
N ILE A 209 13.55 -8.08 -3.24
CA ILE A 209 12.53 -9.10 -3.01
C ILE A 209 13.08 -10.50 -3.33
N GLN A 210 13.83 -10.67 -4.42
CA GLN A 210 14.47 -11.95 -4.74
C GLN A 210 15.40 -12.41 -3.62
N ASP A 211 16.17 -11.51 -3.01
CA ASP A 211 17.10 -11.87 -1.94
C ASP A 211 16.37 -12.21 -0.63
N LEU A 212 15.27 -11.50 -0.32
CA LEU A 212 14.35 -11.88 0.76
C LEU A 212 13.78 -13.29 0.56
N LEU A 213 13.41 -13.61 -0.68
CA LEU A 213 12.90 -14.93 -1.07
C LEU A 213 14.01 -16.00 -1.02
N LYS A 214 15.27 -15.71 -1.35
CA LYS A 214 16.40 -16.67 -1.31
C LYS A 214 16.82 -17.07 0.10
N THR A 215 16.70 -16.16 1.07
CA THR A 215 17.18 -16.37 2.44
C THR A 215 16.49 -17.60 3.08
N PRO A 216 17.23 -18.62 3.55
CA PRO A 216 16.66 -19.82 4.16
C PRO A 216 15.84 -19.51 5.42
N ARG A 217 14.79 -20.30 5.67
CA ARG A 217 13.98 -20.21 6.91
C ARG A 217 14.90 -20.38 8.13
N GLY A 218 15.08 -19.33 8.93
CA GLY A 218 15.83 -19.37 10.20
C GLY A 218 17.05 -18.43 10.34
N SER A 219 17.33 -17.54 9.37
CA SER A 219 18.37 -16.51 9.56
C SER A 219 17.85 -15.36 10.42
N PRO A 220 18.59 -14.88 11.43
CA PRO A 220 18.14 -13.78 12.28
C PRO A 220 17.90 -12.52 11.46
N ASP A 221 16.76 -11.88 11.74
CA ASP A 221 16.30 -10.65 11.14
C ASP A 221 17.34 -9.53 11.32
N ILE A 222 17.84 -8.99 10.20
CA ILE A 222 18.83 -7.90 10.21
C ILE A 222 18.24 -6.62 10.85
N SER A 223 16.91 -6.47 10.86
CA SER A 223 16.23 -5.33 11.47
C SER A 223 16.24 -5.35 13.00
N SER A 224 16.32 -6.54 13.62
CA SER A 224 16.30 -6.71 15.08
C SER A 224 17.53 -6.15 15.79
N LYS A 225 18.62 -5.83 15.07
CA LYS A 225 19.87 -5.31 15.65
C LYS A 225 19.91 -3.79 15.83
N ARG A 226 18.92 -3.02 15.34
CA ARG A 226 18.95 -1.55 15.49
C ARG A 226 18.31 -1.02 16.77
N GLY A 227 17.55 -1.83 17.51
CA GLY A 227 16.80 -1.37 18.69
C GLY A 227 17.49 -1.52 20.05
N SER A 228 18.67 -2.14 20.15
CA SER A 228 19.30 -2.47 21.44
C SER A 228 20.63 -1.78 21.73
N ALA A 229 21.17 -1.02 20.77
CA ALA A 229 22.47 -0.36 20.93
C ALA A 229 22.38 1.06 21.53
N GLU A 230 21.26 1.78 21.37
CA GLU A 230 21.18 3.19 21.78
C GLU A 230 20.77 3.42 23.25
N GLU A 231 20.23 2.42 23.96
CA GLU A 231 19.82 2.58 25.38
C GLU A 231 20.95 2.34 26.39
N SER A 232 22.14 1.91 25.96
CA SER A 232 23.24 1.56 26.88
C SER A 232 24.33 2.63 27.04
N GLU A 233 24.35 3.68 26.22
CA GLU A 233 25.36 4.76 26.33
C GLU A 233 24.91 6.01 27.10
N VAL A 234 23.60 6.21 27.32
CA VAL A 234 23.09 7.44 27.99
C VAL A 234 23.15 7.36 29.53
N VAL A 235 23.33 6.17 30.12
CA VAL A 235 23.28 5.99 31.59
C VAL A 235 24.65 6.16 32.27
N LYS A 236 25.77 6.26 31.54
CA LYS A 236 27.12 6.29 32.14
C LYS A 236 27.74 7.67 32.39
N SER A 237 27.08 8.79 32.07
CA SER A 237 27.70 10.13 32.18
C SER A 237 27.16 11.05 33.30
N ARG A 238 26.31 10.57 34.21
CA ARG A 238 25.84 11.38 35.35
C ARG A 238 26.22 10.77 36.69
N GLY A 239 27.41 11.14 37.17
CA GLY A 239 27.75 10.97 38.58
C GLY A 239 29.22 11.22 38.92
N ARG A 240 29.58 12.46 39.23
CA ARG A 240 30.06 12.85 40.58
C ARG A 240 30.44 14.33 40.67
N PRO A 241 30.16 15.00 41.81
CA PRO A 241 30.45 16.40 42.05
C PRO A 241 31.80 16.60 42.75
N HIS A 242 32.42 17.75 42.51
CA HIS A 242 33.28 18.48 43.45
C HIS A 242 32.94 19.96 43.36
#